data_AF-A0A4Y1VHH0-F1
#
_entry.id   AF-A0A4Y1VHH0-F1
#
_cell.length_a   1.000
_cell.length_b   1.000
_cell.length_c   1.000
_cell.angle_alpha   90.00
_cell.angle_beta   90.00
_cell.angle_gamma   90.00
#
_symmetry.space_group_name_H-M   'P 1'
#
loop_
_entity.id
_entity.type
_entity.pdbx_description
1 polymer ?
#
loop_
_entity_poly.entity_id
_entity_poly.type
_entity_poly.pdbx_seq_one_letter_code
_entity_poly.pdbx_strand_id
1 'polypeptide(L)'
;MNEQIRSILAQETTKTSKIRQLYLLGVPRAEIARMVTNGNYGFVVNALRRMNECGDGPNIHPSTAALDYAFNRKFGIEIEAYNCSRERLARELKEAGIEVTVEGYNHTTRPHWKLVTDSSLSGNDTFELLSPILVGETGLRELEKVCWVLDLCDVKVNESCGLHVYIDATGFNMETWRNLALSYKHLEPVIDRFMPASRRDNRYCRGLGHVSDEMIRSARTVDELKGRIGDRYHKVNLEAYSRHKTVEFRQHSGTTNFTKMRNWVLFLHKLVTFATREHVPAATTLSDIPFLDSEQKLYYKLRTKKLSA
;
A
#
# COMPACT_ATOMS: atom_id res chain seq x y z
N MET A 1 -16.72 -14.83 34.19
CA MET A 1 -17.24 -14.80 32.80
C MET A 1 -17.06 -13.38 32.28
N ASN A 2 -16.26 -13.20 31.22
CA ASN A 2 -15.93 -11.90 30.61
C ASN A 2 -17.22 -11.13 30.23
N GLU A 3 -17.28 -9.82 30.51
CA GLU A 3 -18.45 -8.96 30.20
C GLU A 3 -18.82 -8.99 28.71
N GLN A 4 -17.83 -9.12 27.83
CA GLN A 4 -18.04 -9.26 26.39
C GLN A 4 -18.76 -10.57 26.02
N ILE A 5 -18.45 -11.67 26.71
CA ILE A 5 -19.13 -12.97 26.50
C ILE A 5 -20.59 -12.88 26.93
N ARG A 6 -20.88 -12.24 28.07
CA ARG A 6 -22.26 -12.01 28.54
C ARG A 6 -23.07 -11.20 27.54
N SER A 7 -22.49 -10.11 27.03
CA SER A 7 -23.12 -9.26 26.02
C SER A 7 -23.49 -10.04 24.76
N ILE A 8 -22.57 -10.86 24.22
CA ILE A 8 -22.84 -11.68 23.01
C ILE A 8 -23.93 -12.71 23.26
N LEU A 9 -23.94 -13.35 24.42
CA LEU A 9 -24.97 -14.35 24.75
C LEU A 9 -26.36 -13.71 24.87
N ALA A 10 -26.44 -12.45 25.30
CA ALA A 10 -27.69 -11.70 25.46
C ALA A 10 -28.26 -11.11 24.14
N GLN A 11 -27.47 -11.05 23.06
CA GLN A 11 -27.94 -10.50 21.77
C GLN A 11 -29.14 -11.29 21.21
N GLU A 12 -30.14 -10.60 20.64
CA GLU A 12 -31.22 -11.24 19.87
C GLU A 12 -30.74 -11.56 18.43
N THR A 13 -29.92 -12.60 18.30
CA THR A 13 -29.37 -13.05 17.02
C THR A 13 -29.29 -14.58 16.95
N THR A 14 -28.92 -15.13 15.78
CA THR A 14 -28.86 -16.57 15.57
C THR A 14 -27.75 -17.23 16.41
N LYS A 15 -27.93 -18.51 16.76
CA LYS A 15 -26.89 -19.31 17.44
C LYS A 15 -25.58 -19.33 16.65
N THR A 16 -25.65 -19.39 15.32
CA THR A 16 -24.49 -19.31 14.42
C THR A 16 -23.75 -17.98 14.54
N SER A 17 -24.47 -16.85 14.63
CA SER A 17 -23.89 -15.52 14.84
C SER A 17 -23.18 -15.42 16.21
N LYS A 18 -23.79 -15.96 17.28
CA LYS A 18 -23.18 -16.00 18.61
C LYS A 18 -21.92 -16.88 18.65
N ILE A 19 -21.97 -18.06 18.02
CA ILE A 19 -20.82 -18.99 17.88
C ILE A 19 -19.65 -18.27 17.19
N ARG A 20 -19.93 -17.53 16.12
CA ARG A 20 -18.93 -16.78 15.37
C ARG A 20 -18.25 -15.71 16.22
N GLN A 21 -19.04 -14.86 16.89
CA GLN A 21 -18.51 -13.77 17.70
C GLN A 21 -17.64 -14.29 18.85
N LEU A 22 -18.09 -15.35 19.54
CA LEU A 22 -17.30 -15.98 20.61
C LEU A 22 -16.01 -16.64 20.09
N TYR A 23 -16.05 -17.27 18.92
CA TYR A 23 -14.86 -17.87 18.30
C TYR A 23 -13.83 -16.80 17.92
N LEU A 24 -14.27 -15.65 17.39
CA LEU A 24 -13.39 -14.52 17.06
C LEU A 24 -12.80 -13.85 18.31
N LEU A 25 -13.47 -13.91 19.45
CA LEU A 25 -12.93 -13.50 20.75
C LEU A 25 -11.93 -14.51 21.35
N GLY A 26 -11.59 -15.59 20.64
CA GLY A 26 -10.65 -16.60 21.10
C GLY A 26 -11.24 -17.59 22.11
N VAL A 27 -12.57 -17.63 22.28
CA VAL A 27 -13.21 -18.58 23.19
C VAL A 27 -13.07 -20.01 22.64
N PRO A 28 -12.62 -20.99 23.45
CA PRO A 28 -12.49 -22.38 23.01
C PRO A 28 -13.81 -22.97 22.50
N ARG A 29 -13.76 -23.73 21.40
CA ARG A 29 -14.95 -24.31 20.74
C ARG A 29 -15.82 -25.17 21.69
N ALA A 30 -15.18 -25.89 22.61
CA ALA A 30 -15.89 -26.70 23.61
C ALA A 30 -16.68 -25.83 24.59
N GLU A 31 -16.15 -24.67 24.95
CA GLU A 31 -16.81 -23.71 25.84
C GLU A 31 -17.96 -23.00 25.11
N ILE A 32 -17.77 -22.65 23.84
CA ILE A 32 -18.84 -22.13 22.97
C ILE A 32 -19.99 -23.14 22.87
N ALA A 33 -19.68 -24.42 22.68
CA ALA A 33 -20.69 -25.47 22.59
C ALA A 33 -21.52 -25.53 23.88
N ARG A 34 -20.88 -25.46 25.05
CA ARG A 34 -21.58 -25.41 26.35
C ARG A 34 -22.47 -24.18 26.47
N MET A 35 -22.00 -23.00 26.06
CA MET A 35 -22.72 -21.74 26.25
C MET A 35 -23.85 -21.48 25.24
N VAL A 36 -23.71 -21.91 23.98
CA VAL A 36 -24.63 -21.53 22.89
C VAL A 36 -25.49 -22.69 22.40
N THR A 37 -24.97 -23.92 22.45
CA THR A 37 -25.61 -25.09 21.84
C THR A 37 -25.89 -26.21 22.85
N ASN A 38 -25.85 -25.90 24.15
CA ASN A 38 -26.07 -26.85 25.24
C ASN A 38 -25.20 -28.11 25.14
N GLY A 39 -23.94 -27.94 24.75
CA GLY A 39 -22.94 -29.01 24.62
C GLY A 39 -22.84 -29.66 23.23
N ASN A 40 -23.67 -29.27 22.25
CA ASN A 40 -23.55 -29.82 20.89
C ASN A 40 -22.34 -29.24 20.14
N TYR A 41 -21.21 -29.93 20.27
CA TYR A 41 -19.93 -29.57 19.64
C TYR A 41 -19.97 -29.67 18.11
N GLY A 42 -20.66 -30.68 17.57
CA GLY A 42 -20.78 -30.87 16.12
C GLY A 42 -21.48 -29.70 15.41
N PHE A 43 -22.45 -29.07 16.08
CA PHE A 43 -23.10 -27.87 15.59
C PHE A 43 -22.12 -26.70 15.48
N VAL A 44 -21.24 -26.51 16.47
CA VAL A 44 -20.21 -25.45 16.48
C VAL A 44 -19.20 -25.66 15.36
N VAL A 45 -18.72 -26.90 15.17
CA VAL A 45 -17.77 -27.23 14.10
C VAL A 45 -18.39 -27.01 12.72
N ASN A 46 -19.63 -27.46 12.49
CA ASN A 46 -20.32 -27.25 11.21
C ASN A 46 -20.63 -25.78 10.95
N ALA A 47 -21.01 -25.01 11.98
CA ALA A 47 -21.22 -23.57 11.90
C ALA A 47 -19.94 -22.85 11.46
N LEU A 48 -18.80 -23.14 12.11
CA LEU A 48 -17.50 -22.55 11.76
C LEU A 48 -16.97 -23.01 10.40
N ARG A 49 -17.20 -24.27 10.00
CA ARG A 49 -16.81 -24.79 8.68
C ARG A 49 -17.53 -24.06 7.55
N ARG A 50 -18.84 -23.82 7.69
CA ARG A 50 -19.63 -23.03 6.73
C ARG A 50 -19.14 -21.59 6.60
N MET A 51 -18.49 -21.03 7.63
CA MET A 51 -17.87 -19.69 7.54
C MET A 51 -16.60 -19.67 6.68
N ASN A 52 -15.92 -20.80 6.53
CA ASN A 52 -14.75 -20.90 5.65
C ASN A 52 -15.13 -21.24 4.20
N GLU A 53 -16.29 -21.88 4.00
CA GLU A 53 -16.79 -22.35 2.69
C GLU A 53 -17.67 -21.30 1.98
N CYS A 54 -18.55 -20.58 2.71
CA CYS A 54 -19.16 -19.35 2.22
C CYS A 54 -18.25 -18.19 2.64
N GLY A 55 -17.69 -17.45 1.68
CA GLY A 55 -16.98 -16.19 1.91
C GLY A 55 -17.84 -15.06 2.52
N ASP A 56 -18.90 -15.39 3.26
CA ASP A 56 -19.70 -14.49 4.08
C ASP A 56 -18.93 -14.20 5.38
N GLY A 57 -17.89 -13.37 5.23
CA GLY A 57 -17.37 -12.53 6.30
C GLY A 57 -18.53 -11.84 7.02
N PRO A 58 -18.47 -11.61 8.35
CA PRO A 58 -19.58 -10.96 8.99
C PRO A 58 -19.55 -9.49 8.58
N ASN A 59 -20.72 -8.91 8.33
CA ASN A 59 -20.97 -7.51 8.66
C ASN A 59 -20.85 -7.34 10.19
N ILE A 60 -19.63 -7.48 10.72
CA ILE A 60 -19.22 -6.80 11.92
C ILE A 60 -18.91 -5.39 11.42
N HIS A 61 -19.81 -4.43 11.65
CA HIS A 61 -19.35 -3.06 11.84
C HIS A 61 -18.18 -3.17 12.82
N PRO A 62 -16.94 -2.80 12.45
CA PRO A 62 -15.82 -2.90 13.36
C PRO A 62 -16.19 -2.07 14.57
N SER A 63 -16.46 -2.74 15.69
CA SER A 63 -16.65 -2.09 16.97
C SER A 63 -15.40 -1.27 17.22
N THR A 64 -15.47 0.05 17.02
CA THR A 64 -14.76 1.13 17.73
C THR A 64 -13.24 1.04 17.99
N ALA A 65 -12.55 0.00 17.55
CA ALA A 65 -11.10 -0.09 17.59
C ALA A 65 -10.55 0.77 16.46
N ALA A 66 -9.75 1.76 16.82
CA ALA A 66 -9.02 2.57 15.86
C ALA A 66 -8.12 1.65 15.01
N LEU A 67 -7.99 1.96 13.72
CA LEU A 67 -7.01 1.29 12.87
C LEU A 67 -5.60 1.55 13.42
N ASP A 68 -4.79 0.51 13.51
CA ASP A 68 -3.37 0.65 13.85
C ASP A 68 -2.59 1.07 12.61
N TYR A 69 -2.02 2.28 12.68
CA TYR A 69 -1.17 2.86 11.64
C TYR A 69 0.33 2.74 11.97
N ALA A 70 0.72 1.87 12.92
CA ALA A 70 2.11 1.56 13.17
C ALA A 70 2.80 1.05 11.91
N PHE A 71 3.92 1.69 11.56
CA PHE A 71 4.60 1.42 10.29
C PHE A 71 5.52 0.19 10.39
N ASN A 72 4.89 -0.99 10.30
CA ASN A 72 5.57 -2.30 10.37
C ASN A 72 5.48 -3.08 9.04
N ARG A 73 4.95 -2.46 7.98
CA ARG A 73 4.64 -3.11 6.71
C ARG A 73 5.90 -3.29 5.85
N LYS A 74 5.93 -4.36 5.05
CA LYS A 74 6.90 -4.57 3.97
C LYS A 74 6.64 -3.61 2.81
N PHE A 75 7.70 -3.02 2.28
CA PHE A 75 7.63 -2.16 1.10
C PHE A 75 8.89 -2.29 0.25
N GLY A 76 8.81 -1.85 -1.00
CA GLY A 76 9.95 -1.69 -1.90
C GLY A 76 9.92 -0.29 -2.52
N ILE A 77 11.08 0.18 -2.95
CA ILE A 77 11.21 1.47 -3.62
C ILE A 77 12.10 1.33 -4.85
N GLU A 78 11.73 2.05 -5.89
CA GLU A 78 12.48 2.18 -7.14
C GLU A 78 12.66 3.67 -7.42
N ILE A 79 13.92 4.09 -7.49
CA ILE A 79 14.35 5.47 -7.66
C ILE A 79 14.95 5.59 -9.05
N GLU A 80 14.28 6.34 -9.93
CA GLU A 80 14.82 6.71 -11.24
C GLU A 80 15.63 8.00 -11.12
N ALA A 81 16.85 8.00 -11.63
CA ALA A 81 17.75 9.16 -11.53
C ALA A 81 18.87 9.14 -12.59
N TYR A 82 19.70 10.19 -12.58
CA TYR A 82 20.83 10.36 -13.50
C TYR A 82 21.99 11.10 -12.84
N ASN A 83 23.05 11.39 -13.60
CA ASN A 83 24.23 12.18 -13.22
C ASN A 83 25.28 11.45 -12.36
N CYS A 84 25.18 10.13 -12.22
CA CYS A 84 26.21 9.32 -11.57
C CYS A 84 26.28 7.94 -12.21
N SER A 85 27.47 7.49 -12.61
CA SER A 85 27.63 6.14 -13.14
C SER A 85 27.24 5.10 -12.09
N ARG A 86 26.63 4.00 -12.54
CA ARG A 86 26.19 2.92 -11.66
C ARG A 86 27.35 2.30 -10.88
N GLU A 87 28.54 2.27 -11.48
CA GLU A 87 29.76 1.75 -10.86
C GLU A 87 30.25 2.65 -9.73
N ARG A 88 30.26 3.98 -9.94
CA ARG A 88 30.59 4.93 -8.87
C ARG A 88 29.56 4.82 -7.76
N LEU A 89 28.27 4.92 -8.08
CA LEU A 89 27.21 4.87 -7.08
C LEU A 89 27.23 3.56 -6.28
N ALA A 90 27.44 2.42 -6.93
CA ALA A 90 27.56 1.14 -6.26
C ALA A 90 28.74 1.08 -5.27
N ARG A 91 29.88 1.71 -5.61
CA ARG A 91 31.02 1.79 -4.71
C ARG A 91 30.69 2.62 -3.46
N GLU A 92 30.16 3.83 -3.64
CA GLU A 92 29.84 4.72 -2.51
C GLU A 92 28.74 4.12 -1.60
N LEU A 93 27.76 3.43 -2.19
CA LEU A 93 26.73 2.70 -1.43
C LEU A 93 27.33 1.57 -0.59
N LYS A 94 28.27 0.78 -1.15
CA LYS A 94 28.97 -0.28 -0.42
C LYS A 94 29.81 0.28 0.71
N GLU A 95 30.51 1.40 0.50
CA GLU A 95 31.28 2.09 1.52
C GLU A 95 30.40 2.58 2.68
N ALA A 96 29.14 2.98 2.38
CA ALA A 96 28.13 3.31 3.38
C ALA A 96 27.47 2.09 4.06
N GLY A 97 27.91 0.87 3.74
CA GLY A 97 27.38 -0.38 4.29
C GLY A 97 26.06 -0.82 3.67
N ILE A 98 25.70 -0.32 2.49
CA ILE A 98 24.52 -0.78 1.73
C ILE A 98 24.96 -1.90 0.78
N GLU A 99 24.35 -3.08 0.94
CA GLU A 99 24.57 -4.19 0.01
C GLU A 99 23.91 -3.87 -1.34
N VAL A 100 24.74 -3.66 -2.38
CA VAL A 100 24.28 -3.30 -3.72
C VAL A 100 25.05 -3.99 -4.83
N THR A 101 24.35 -4.32 -5.93
CA THR A 101 24.95 -4.92 -7.14
C THR A 101 24.51 -4.16 -8.39
N VAL A 102 25.44 -3.95 -9.32
CA VAL A 102 25.10 -3.46 -10.67
C VAL A 102 24.67 -4.66 -11.51
N GLU A 103 23.46 -4.61 -12.06
CA GLU A 103 22.88 -5.69 -12.85
C GLU A 103 22.44 -5.20 -14.25
N GLY A 104 22.28 -6.14 -15.18
CA GLY A 104 21.53 -5.88 -16.42
C GLY A 104 20.04 -5.68 -16.13
N TYR A 105 19.32 -5.06 -17.06
CA TYR A 105 17.87 -4.84 -16.94
C TYR A 105 17.12 -6.11 -16.58
N ASN A 106 16.43 -6.10 -15.43
CA ASN A 106 15.60 -7.21 -14.98
C ASN A 106 14.59 -6.79 -13.91
N HIS A 107 13.48 -7.53 -13.83
CA HIS A 107 12.40 -7.33 -12.84
C HIS A 107 12.48 -8.29 -11.66
N THR A 108 13.60 -8.97 -11.46
CA THR A 108 13.72 -10.00 -10.42
C THR A 108 14.02 -9.36 -9.06
N THR A 109 13.25 -9.72 -8.04
CA THR A 109 13.51 -9.28 -6.66
C THR A 109 14.83 -9.86 -6.15
N ARG A 110 15.57 -9.05 -5.40
CA ARG A 110 16.87 -9.40 -4.80
C ARG A 110 16.87 -9.17 -3.29
N PRO A 111 17.72 -9.89 -2.53
CA PRO A 111 17.96 -9.59 -1.12
C PRO A 111 18.86 -8.35 -0.92
N HIS A 112 19.45 -7.81 -1.99
CA HIS A 112 20.30 -6.63 -2.03
C HIS A 112 19.67 -5.51 -2.88
N TRP A 113 20.16 -4.27 -2.72
CA TRP A 113 19.84 -3.18 -3.64
C TRP A 113 20.43 -3.46 -5.02
N LYS A 114 19.77 -3.05 -6.09
CA LYS A 114 20.33 -3.21 -7.43
C LYS A 114 20.25 -1.94 -8.26
N LEU A 115 21.29 -1.73 -9.07
CA LEU A 115 21.37 -0.67 -10.06
C LEU A 115 21.21 -1.27 -11.46
N VAL A 116 20.16 -0.87 -12.16
CA VAL A 116 19.87 -1.36 -13.52
C VAL A 116 19.76 -0.20 -14.51
N THR A 117 19.78 -0.52 -15.80
CA THR A 117 19.53 0.44 -16.88
C THR A 117 18.04 0.59 -17.15
N ASP A 118 17.59 1.81 -17.41
CA ASP A 118 16.29 2.09 -18.03
C ASP A 118 16.48 3.04 -19.22
N SER A 119 16.00 2.62 -20.38
CA SER A 119 16.07 3.40 -21.62
C SER A 119 14.97 4.45 -21.73
N SER A 120 14.00 4.47 -20.81
CA SER A 120 12.97 5.51 -20.75
C SER A 120 13.47 6.82 -20.11
N LEU A 121 14.58 6.75 -19.39
CA LEU A 121 15.19 7.89 -18.70
C LEU A 121 16.05 8.73 -19.65
N SER A 122 16.08 10.04 -19.39
CA SER A 122 16.89 11.02 -20.12
C SER A 122 17.96 11.62 -19.20
N GLY A 123 19.17 11.82 -19.71
CA GLY A 123 20.29 12.41 -18.97
C GLY A 123 21.60 11.64 -19.20
N ASN A 124 22.70 12.14 -18.65
CA ASN A 124 23.94 11.38 -18.54
C ASN A 124 23.82 10.35 -17.43
N ASP A 125 24.37 9.14 -17.64
CA ASP A 125 24.49 8.11 -16.62
C ASP A 125 23.16 7.79 -15.91
N THR A 126 22.11 7.53 -16.69
CA THR A 126 20.78 7.19 -16.15
C THR A 126 20.77 5.82 -15.50
N PHE A 127 20.01 5.68 -14.41
CA PHE A 127 19.82 4.41 -13.71
C PHE A 127 18.48 4.33 -12.99
N GLU A 128 18.05 3.10 -12.74
CA GLU A 128 17.08 2.77 -11.70
C GLU A 128 17.83 2.13 -10.52
N LEU A 129 17.58 2.62 -9.31
CA LEU A 129 18.01 2.02 -8.06
C LEU A 129 16.82 1.36 -7.38
N LEU A 130 16.82 0.02 -7.31
CA LEU A 130 15.74 -0.78 -6.75
C LEU A 130 16.14 -1.37 -5.41
N SER A 131 15.27 -1.26 -4.41
CA SER A 131 15.52 -1.80 -3.08
C SER A 131 15.29 -3.31 -2.99
N PRO A 132 15.88 -3.98 -1.99
CA PRO A 132 15.35 -5.24 -1.50
C PRO A 132 13.99 -4.99 -0.82
N ILE A 133 13.39 -6.05 -0.24
CA ILE A 133 12.18 -5.89 0.57
C ILE A 133 12.56 -5.18 1.88
N LEU A 134 12.17 -3.92 2.01
CA LEU A 134 12.34 -3.09 3.20
C LEU A 134 11.18 -3.31 4.17
N VAL A 135 11.40 -3.06 5.47
CA VAL A 135 10.40 -3.30 6.52
C VAL A 135 10.32 -2.13 7.49
N GLY A 136 9.15 -1.48 7.54
CA GLY A 136 8.82 -0.47 8.54
C GLY A 136 9.87 0.62 8.72
N GLU A 137 9.99 1.11 9.95
CA GLU A 137 10.95 2.18 10.30
C GLU A 137 12.42 1.78 10.06
N THR A 138 12.77 0.49 10.20
CA THR A 138 14.13 0.02 9.87
C THR A 138 14.42 0.20 8.38
N GLY A 139 13.46 -0.12 7.52
CA GLY A 139 13.54 0.11 6.09
C GLY A 139 13.67 1.59 5.72
N LEU A 140 12.96 2.47 6.44
CA LEU A 140 13.10 3.93 6.23
C LEU A 140 14.48 4.45 6.63
N ARG A 141 15.08 3.94 7.71
CA ARG A 141 16.45 4.31 8.09
C ARG A 141 17.49 3.86 7.06
N GLU A 142 17.29 2.71 6.45
CA GLU A 142 18.16 2.26 5.35
C GLU A 142 17.99 3.15 4.12
N LEU A 143 16.74 3.48 3.75
CA LEU A 143 16.45 4.42 2.67
C LEU A 143 17.05 5.82 2.92
N GLU A 144 17.07 6.29 4.17
CA GLU A 144 17.69 7.56 4.53
C GLU A 144 19.19 7.56 4.23
N LYS A 145 19.90 6.49 4.61
CA LYS A 145 21.32 6.31 4.28
C LYS A 145 21.55 6.29 2.77
N VAL A 146 20.70 5.60 2.02
CA VAL A 146 20.75 5.61 0.54
C VAL A 146 20.61 7.04 0.02
N CYS A 147 19.68 7.84 0.55
CA CYS A 147 19.52 9.24 0.14
C CYS A 147 20.76 10.10 0.43
N TRP A 148 21.48 9.86 1.54
CA TRP A 148 22.75 10.55 1.81
C TRP A 148 23.81 10.23 0.75
N VAL A 149 23.90 8.97 0.32
CA VAL A 149 24.83 8.57 -0.74
C VAL A 149 24.43 9.14 -2.09
N LEU A 150 23.12 9.19 -2.40
CA LEU A 150 22.63 9.85 -3.62
C LEU A 150 23.02 11.33 -3.65
N ASP A 151 22.91 12.03 -2.52
CA ASP A 151 23.32 13.44 -2.38
C ASP A 151 24.84 13.61 -2.53
N LEU A 152 25.64 12.79 -1.83
CA LEU A 152 27.10 12.74 -1.96
C LEU A 152 27.53 12.50 -3.42
N CYS A 153 26.78 11.67 -4.14
CA CYS A 153 27.06 11.33 -5.52
C CYS A 153 26.63 12.41 -6.53
N ASP A 154 26.05 13.52 -6.08
CA ASP A 154 25.46 14.57 -6.93
C ASP A 154 24.39 14.02 -7.90
N VAL A 155 23.64 13.00 -7.46
CA VAL A 155 22.57 12.39 -8.26
C VAL A 155 21.47 13.42 -8.50
N LYS A 156 20.98 13.46 -9.75
CA LYS A 156 19.93 14.37 -10.20
C LYS A 156 18.70 13.62 -10.67
N VAL A 157 17.59 14.35 -10.73
CA VAL A 157 16.30 13.87 -11.25
C VAL A 157 15.71 14.91 -12.17
N ASN A 158 14.98 14.47 -13.19
CA ASN A 158 14.28 15.34 -14.14
C ASN A 158 12.87 14.80 -14.42
N GLU A 159 12.18 15.33 -15.44
CA GLU A 159 10.80 14.95 -15.75
C GLU A 159 10.63 13.52 -16.27
N SER A 160 11.70 12.90 -16.79
CA SER A 160 11.68 11.48 -17.16
C SER A 160 11.69 10.57 -15.92
N CYS A 161 12.18 11.06 -14.78
CA CYS A 161 12.32 10.29 -13.56
C CYS A 161 11.01 10.24 -12.74
N GLY A 162 10.72 9.07 -12.21
CA GLY A 162 9.66 8.73 -11.27
C GLY A 162 10.22 8.19 -9.95
N LEU A 163 9.31 8.06 -8.98
CA LEU A 163 9.53 7.29 -7.76
C LEU A 163 8.41 6.27 -7.67
N HIS A 164 8.75 4.99 -7.73
CA HIS A 164 7.78 3.91 -7.61
C HIS A 164 7.88 3.27 -6.24
N VAL A 165 6.73 3.07 -5.60
CA VAL A 165 6.64 2.47 -4.27
C VAL A 165 5.78 1.21 -4.36
N TYR A 166 6.33 0.11 -3.89
CA TYR A 166 5.66 -1.19 -3.83
C TYR A 166 5.22 -1.43 -2.39
N ILE A 167 3.92 -1.62 -2.16
CA ILE A 167 3.38 -1.92 -0.83
C ILE A 167 2.92 -3.37 -0.78
N ASP A 168 3.34 -4.11 0.24
CA ASP A 168 2.91 -5.49 0.46
C ASP A 168 1.38 -5.60 0.56
N ALA A 169 0.83 -6.43 -0.31
CA ALA A 169 -0.59 -6.71 -0.47
C ALA A 169 -0.94 -8.15 -0.11
N THR A 170 0.00 -8.87 0.53
CA THR A 170 -0.25 -10.22 1.04
C THR A 170 -1.46 -10.21 1.98
N GLY A 171 -2.41 -11.11 1.73
CA GLY A 171 -3.62 -11.24 2.54
C GLY A 171 -4.75 -10.27 2.21
N PHE A 172 -4.63 -9.41 1.19
CA PHE A 172 -5.76 -8.59 0.75
C PHE A 172 -6.90 -9.45 0.24
N ASN A 173 -8.10 -9.24 0.78
CA ASN A 173 -9.32 -9.77 0.21
C ASN A 173 -9.85 -8.81 -0.89
N MET A 174 -10.85 -9.26 -1.65
CA MET A 174 -11.42 -8.44 -2.74
C MET A 174 -12.06 -7.14 -2.27
N GLU A 175 -12.55 -7.06 -1.03
CA GLU A 175 -13.06 -5.82 -0.47
C GLU A 175 -11.94 -4.79 -0.28
N THR A 176 -10.79 -5.21 0.28
CA THR A 176 -9.59 -4.35 0.39
C THR A 176 -9.12 -3.86 -0.98
N TRP A 177 -9.11 -4.73 -2.00
CA TRP A 177 -8.74 -4.35 -3.36
C TRP A 177 -9.64 -3.28 -3.95
N ARG A 178 -10.97 -3.45 -3.84
CA ARG A 178 -11.95 -2.47 -4.30
C ARG A 178 -11.83 -1.17 -3.51
N ASN A 179 -11.67 -1.27 -2.20
CA ASN A 179 -11.54 -0.10 -1.34
C ASN A 179 -10.29 0.72 -1.67
N LEU A 180 -9.17 0.05 -1.94
CA LEU A 180 -7.92 0.70 -2.34
C LEU A 180 -8.08 1.42 -3.68
N ALA A 181 -8.64 0.75 -4.69
CA ALA A 181 -8.86 1.33 -6.02
C ALA A 181 -9.81 2.53 -5.97
N LEU A 182 -10.93 2.43 -5.25
CA LEU A 182 -11.87 3.55 -5.03
C LEU A 182 -11.19 4.70 -4.28
N SER A 183 -10.47 4.40 -3.19
CA SER A 183 -9.82 5.44 -2.38
C SER A 183 -8.78 6.20 -3.18
N TYR A 184 -7.95 5.49 -3.96
CA TYR A 184 -6.96 6.16 -4.80
C TYR A 184 -7.61 6.98 -5.89
N LYS A 185 -8.62 6.44 -6.59
CA LYS A 185 -9.39 7.18 -7.61
C LYS A 185 -9.99 8.47 -7.04
N HIS A 186 -10.61 8.41 -5.86
CA HIS A 186 -11.23 9.58 -5.23
C HIS A 186 -10.22 10.60 -4.72
N LEU A 187 -9.04 10.13 -4.28
CA LEU A 187 -7.96 10.99 -3.85
C LEU A 187 -7.09 11.50 -5.00
N GLU A 188 -7.20 10.95 -6.21
CA GLU A 188 -6.34 11.30 -7.34
C GLU A 188 -6.30 12.82 -7.61
N PRO A 189 -7.43 13.56 -7.65
CA PRO A 189 -7.40 15.00 -7.82
C PRO A 189 -6.72 15.75 -6.66
N VAL A 190 -6.76 15.20 -5.44
CA VAL A 190 -6.07 15.78 -4.28
C VAL A 190 -4.56 15.50 -4.37
N ILE A 191 -4.19 14.28 -4.75
CA ILE A 191 -2.80 13.86 -4.91
C ILE A 191 -2.12 14.67 -6.02
N ASP A 192 -2.80 14.85 -7.16
CA ASP A 192 -2.29 15.62 -8.30
C ASP A 192 -1.90 17.06 -7.91
N ARG A 193 -2.59 17.67 -6.95
CA ARG A 193 -2.29 19.04 -6.48
C ARG A 193 -0.94 19.15 -5.76
N PHE A 194 -0.47 18.09 -5.12
CA PHE A 194 0.86 18.05 -4.53
C PHE A 194 1.88 17.26 -5.37
N MET A 195 1.56 16.98 -6.64
CA MET A 195 2.48 16.46 -7.66
C MET A 195 2.81 17.53 -8.72
N PRO A 196 4.04 17.53 -9.29
CA PRO A 196 4.36 18.41 -10.41
C PRO A 196 3.52 18.05 -11.65
N ALA A 197 3.32 19.02 -12.55
CA ALA A 197 2.47 18.85 -13.74
C ALA A 197 2.85 17.62 -14.57
N SER A 198 4.16 17.35 -14.72
CA SER A 198 4.68 16.19 -15.44
C SER A 198 4.23 14.83 -14.88
N ARG A 199 3.67 14.76 -13.67
CA ARG A 199 3.19 13.51 -13.03
C ARG A 199 1.68 13.46 -12.78
N ARG A 200 0.92 14.47 -13.25
CA ARG A 200 -0.55 14.51 -13.06
C ARG A 200 -1.27 13.65 -14.08
N ASP A 201 -0.79 13.65 -15.32
CA ASP A 201 -1.28 12.75 -16.36
C ASP A 201 -0.20 12.62 -17.45
N ASN A 202 0.33 11.41 -17.62
CA ASN A 202 1.29 11.12 -18.68
C ASN A 202 1.22 9.63 -19.09
N ARG A 203 1.93 9.29 -20.16
CA ARG A 203 1.92 7.93 -20.75
C ARG A 203 2.31 6.82 -19.76
N TYR A 204 3.16 7.11 -18.78
CA TYR A 204 3.77 6.18 -17.82
C TYR A 204 3.13 6.23 -16.41
N CYS A 205 2.21 7.17 -16.15
CA CYS A 205 1.43 7.25 -14.91
C CYS A 205 0.00 7.77 -15.15
N ARG A 206 -0.77 7.04 -15.97
CA ARG A 206 -2.17 7.34 -16.28
C ARG A 206 -3.09 7.21 -15.07
N GLY A 207 -4.09 8.07 -15.01
CA GLY A 207 -5.11 8.09 -13.95
C GLY A 207 -6.08 6.92 -13.97
N LEU A 208 -6.93 6.84 -12.94
CA LEU A 208 -8.03 5.87 -12.81
C LEU A 208 -9.38 6.46 -13.26
N GLY A 209 -9.39 7.67 -13.82
CA GLY A 209 -10.59 8.41 -14.19
C GLY A 209 -11.49 7.72 -15.22
N HIS A 210 -10.93 6.84 -16.07
CA HIS A 210 -11.69 6.08 -17.07
C HIS A 210 -12.50 4.92 -16.47
N VAL A 211 -12.20 4.48 -15.26
CA VAL A 211 -12.87 3.34 -14.61
C VAL A 211 -14.01 3.86 -13.73
N SER A 212 -15.26 3.45 -13.98
CA SER A 212 -16.38 3.86 -13.12
C SER A 212 -16.30 3.21 -11.73
N ASP A 213 -16.91 3.83 -10.72
CA ASP A 213 -16.99 3.24 -9.37
C ASP A 213 -17.70 1.90 -9.38
N GLU A 214 -18.76 1.77 -10.18
CA GLU A 214 -19.49 0.53 -10.37
C GLU A 214 -18.62 -0.56 -11.00
N MET A 215 -17.78 -0.19 -11.96
CA MET A 215 -16.76 -1.10 -12.50
C MET A 215 -15.74 -1.50 -11.43
N ILE A 216 -15.38 -0.65 -10.48
CA ILE A 216 -14.49 -1.11 -9.39
C ILE A 216 -15.26 -2.06 -8.45
N ARG A 217 -16.46 -1.66 -8.00
CA ARG A 217 -17.28 -2.41 -7.04
C ARG A 217 -17.67 -3.80 -7.53
N SER A 218 -17.95 -3.95 -8.83
CA SER A 218 -18.39 -5.22 -9.41
C SER A 218 -17.25 -6.21 -9.70
N ALA A 219 -15.97 -5.83 -9.53
CA ALA A 219 -14.84 -6.71 -9.85
C ALA A 219 -14.78 -7.86 -8.85
N ARG A 220 -14.83 -9.11 -9.31
CA ARG A 220 -14.90 -10.31 -8.43
C ARG A 220 -13.54 -10.92 -8.16
N THR A 221 -12.55 -10.61 -8.98
CA THR A 221 -11.17 -11.10 -8.85
C THR A 221 -10.17 -9.95 -9.02
N VAL A 222 -8.94 -10.15 -8.56
CA VAL A 222 -7.86 -9.17 -8.74
C VAL A 222 -7.52 -9.02 -10.22
N ASP A 223 -7.60 -10.10 -11.01
CA ASP A 223 -7.36 -10.06 -12.45
C ASP A 223 -8.43 -9.27 -13.21
N GLU A 224 -9.71 -9.37 -12.81
CA GLU A 224 -10.77 -8.51 -13.35
C GLU A 224 -10.52 -7.05 -13.00
N LEU A 225 -10.18 -6.74 -11.74
CA LEU A 225 -9.91 -5.37 -11.31
C LEU A 225 -8.70 -4.79 -12.07
N LYS A 226 -7.62 -5.58 -12.20
CA LYS A 226 -6.44 -5.25 -13.01
C LYS A 226 -6.84 -4.95 -14.45
N GLY A 227 -7.63 -5.82 -15.08
CA GLY A 227 -8.10 -5.61 -16.46
C GLY A 227 -8.95 -4.35 -16.64
N ARG A 228 -9.66 -3.91 -15.59
CA ARG A 228 -10.45 -2.66 -15.60
C ARG A 228 -9.57 -1.43 -15.41
N ILE A 229 -8.60 -1.48 -14.49
CA ILE A 229 -7.64 -0.38 -14.26
C ILE A 229 -6.74 -0.19 -15.47
N GLY A 230 -6.14 -1.28 -15.97
CA GLY A 230 -5.30 -1.28 -17.15
C GLY A 230 -3.93 -1.92 -16.91
N ASP A 231 -2.97 -1.52 -17.73
CA ASP A 231 -1.61 -2.05 -17.74
C ASP A 231 -0.70 -1.41 -16.66
N ARG A 232 0.57 -1.79 -16.68
CA ARG A 232 1.64 -1.28 -15.81
C ARG A 232 1.85 0.24 -15.80
N TYR A 233 1.29 1.00 -16.75
CA TYR A 233 1.51 2.44 -16.87
C TYR A 233 0.45 3.30 -16.18
N HIS A 234 -0.32 2.72 -15.26
CA HIS A 234 -1.28 3.44 -14.43
C HIS A 234 -0.68 3.80 -13.06
N LYS A 235 -1.16 4.90 -12.47
CA LYS A 235 -0.72 5.39 -11.14
C LYS A 235 -0.81 4.31 -10.06
N VAL A 236 -1.82 3.44 -10.14
CA VAL A 236 -1.98 2.23 -9.34
C VAL A 236 -1.85 1.03 -10.26
N ASN A 237 -0.72 0.33 -10.17
CA ASN A 237 -0.45 -0.85 -10.99
C ASN A 237 -0.64 -2.14 -10.18
N LEU A 238 -1.56 -2.99 -10.65
CA LEU A 238 -1.86 -4.29 -10.06
C LEU A 238 -1.10 -5.46 -10.72
N GLU A 239 -0.39 -5.24 -11.83
CA GLU A 239 0.43 -6.28 -12.46
C GLU A 239 1.55 -6.80 -11.54
N ALA A 240 2.03 -5.96 -10.62
CA ALA A 240 3.03 -6.34 -9.63
C ALA A 240 2.51 -7.43 -8.67
N TYR A 241 1.19 -7.57 -8.51
CA TYR A 241 0.62 -8.51 -7.55
C TYR A 241 0.87 -9.98 -7.91
N SER A 242 0.77 -10.35 -9.19
CA SER A 242 0.98 -11.74 -9.62
C SER A 242 2.41 -12.21 -9.36
N ARG A 243 3.39 -11.30 -9.49
CA ARG A 243 4.82 -11.57 -9.38
C ARG A 243 5.38 -11.36 -7.96
N HIS A 244 4.99 -10.28 -7.30
CA HIS A 244 5.63 -9.81 -6.06
C HIS A 244 4.67 -9.75 -4.87
N LYS A 245 3.37 -10.01 -5.06
CA LYS A 245 2.32 -9.84 -4.05
C LYS A 245 2.24 -8.41 -3.49
N THR A 246 2.56 -7.42 -4.33
CA THR A 246 2.50 -5.99 -3.99
C THR A 246 1.53 -5.22 -4.86
N VAL A 247 1.14 -4.02 -4.40
CA VAL A 247 0.62 -2.95 -5.25
C VAL A 247 1.74 -1.98 -5.55
N GLU A 248 1.90 -1.62 -6.83
CA GLU A 248 2.86 -0.59 -7.21
C GLU A 248 2.14 0.76 -7.39
N PHE A 249 2.69 1.80 -6.77
CA PHE A 249 2.25 3.18 -6.90
C PHE A 249 3.28 3.99 -7.65
N ARG A 250 2.87 4.54 -8.80
CA ARG A 250 3.78 5.15 -9.78
C ARG A 250 3.66 6.67 -9.90
N GLN A 251 2.80 7.32 -9.12
CA GLN A 251 2.45 8.74 -9.35
C GLN A 251 3.52 9.73 -8.88
N HIS A 252 4.41 9.39 -7.94
CA HIS A 252 5.34 10.37 -7.39
C HIS A 252 6.45 10.73 -8.39
N SER A 253 6.84 12.01 -8.42
CA SER A 253 7.95 12.49 -9.27
C SER A 253 9.29 11.94 -8.81
N GLY A 254 10.26 11.88 -9.73
CA GLY A 254 11.66 11.64 -9.38
C GLY A 254 12.09 12.54 -8.22
N THR A 255 12.79 11.95 -7.26
CA THR A 255 13.31 12.63 -6.08
C THR A 255 14.48 11.85 -5.50
N THR A 256 15.46 12.55 -4.95
CA THR A 256 16.51 12.01 -4.05
C THR A 256 16.30 12.46 -2.60
N ASN A 257 15.29 13.29 -2.36
CA ASN A 257 15.00 13.84 -1.03
C ASN A 257 14.25 12.83 -0.15
N PHE A 258 14.89 12.40 0.94
CA PHE A 258 14.33 11.44 1.89
C PHE A 258 12.99 11.89 2.48
N THR A 259 12.84 13.16 2.87
CA THR A 259 11.60 13.67 3.45
C THR A 259 10.39 13.50 2.51
N LYS A 260 10.58 13.71 1.20
CA LYS A 260 9.53 13.43 0.19
C LYS A 260 9.21 11.94 0.11
N MET A 261 10.23 11.09 0.00
CA MET A 261 10.05 9.65 -0.09
C MET A 261 9.35 9.08 1.15
N ARG A 262 9.83 9.43 2.35
CA ARG A 262 9.23 9.02 3.63
C ARG A 262 7.76 9.40 3.71
N ASN A 263 7.41 10.65 3.43
CA ASN A 263 6.02 11.09 3.51
C ASN A 263 5.13 10.34 2.51
N TRP A 264 5.64 10.06 1.30
CA TRP A 264 4.90 9.31 0.28
C TRP A 264 4.71 7.84 0.67
N VAL A 265 5.77 7.16 1.14
CA VAL A 265 5.69 5.78 1.65
C VAL A 265 4.68 5.67 2.79
N LEU A 266 4.72 6.60 3.76
CA LEU A 266 3.78 6.62 4.88
C LEU A 266 2.35 6.93 4.43
N PHE A 267 2.14 7.84 3.47
CA PHE A 267 0.82 8.10 2.90
C PHE A 267 0.23 6.84 2.27
N LEU A 268 1.01 6.12 1.45
CA LEU A 268 0.57 4.89 0.80
C LEU A 268 0.32 3.76 1.81
N HIS A 269 1.16 3.63 2.83
CA HIS A 269 0.93 2.70 3.93
C HIS A 269 -0.40 2.97 4.64
N LYS A 270 -0.64 4.23 5.03
CA LYS A 270 -1.88 4.62 5.75
C LYS A 270 -3.11 4.45 4.85
N LEU A 271 -3.01 4.78 3.56
CA LEU A 271 -4.06 4.53 2.56
C LEU A 271 -4.39 3.03 2.47
N VAL A 272 -3.39 2.17 2.35
CA VAL A 272 -3.55 0.71 2.28
C VAL A 272 -4.17 0.17 3.57
N THR A 273 -3.71 0.63 4.74
CA THR A 273 -4.28 0.25 6.03
C THR A 273 -5.75 0.67 6.12
N PHE A 274 -6.10 1.89 5.68
CA PHE A 274 -7.48 2.35 5.64
C PHE A 274 -8.36 1.50 4.72
N ALA A 275 -7.84 1.12 3.55
CA ALA A 275 -8.53 0.27 2.58
C ALA A 275 -8.94 -1.11 3.14
N THR A 276 -8.27 -1.61 4.19
CA THR A 276 -8.67 -2.86 4.87
C THR A 276 -10.03 -2.77 5.56
N ARG A 277 -10.51 -1.54 5.84
CA ARG A 277 -11.75 -1.28 6.56
C ARG A 277 -12.82 -0.67 5.66
N GLU A 278 -12.48 0.35 4.89
CA GLU A 278 -13.43 1.09 4.06
C GLU A 278 -12.69 1.86 2.95
N HIS A 279 -13.43 2.59 2.12
CA HIS A 279 -12.86 3.45 1.08
C HIS A 279 -13.11 4.92 1.37
N VAL A 280 -12.21 5.76 0.87
CA VAL A 280 -12.36 7.21 0.97
C VAL A 280 -13.55 7.66 0.11
N PRO A 281 -14.46 8.51 0.62
CA PRO A 281 -15.57 9.04 -0.17
C PRO A 281 -15.11 9.89 -1.36
N ALA A 282 -15.93 9.94 -2.41
CA ALA A 282 -15.72 10.88 -3.51
C ALA A 282 -15.73 12.33 -3.01
N ALA A 283 -15.03 13.23 -3.71
CA ALA A 283 -14.89 14.65 -3.35
C ALA A 283 -14.26 14.94 -1.98
N THR A 284 -13.55 13.97 -1.37
CA THR A 284 -12.75 14.19 -0.15
C THR A 284 -11.68 15.26 -0.40
N THR A 285 -11.58 16.25 0.50
CA THR A 285 -10.50 17.25 0.45
C THR A 285 -9.28 16.82 1.26
N LEU A 286 -8.13 17.49 1.09
CA LEU A 286 -6.92 17.19 1.88
C LEU A 286 -7.17 17.26 3.40
N SER A 287 -7.99 18.19 3.86
CA SER A 287 -8.33 18.34 5.28
C SER A 287 -9.17 17.18 5.81
N ASP A 288 -9.92 16.51 4.94
CA ASP A 288 -10.89 15.47 5.27
C ASP A 288 -10.33 14.06 5.08
N ILE A 289 -9.08 13.91 4.64
CA ILE A 289 -8.45 12.58 4.52
C ILE A 289 -8.39 11.94 5.91
N PRO A 290 -9.05 10.78 6.12
CA PRO A 290 -9.31 10.24 7.46
C PRO A 290 -8.08 9.59 8.10
N PHE A 291 -7.12 9.16 7.28
CA PHE A 291 -5.92 8.47 7.73
C PHE A 291 -4.68 9.38 7.85
N LEU A 292 -4.82 10.69 7.62
CA LEU A 292 -3.71 11.65 7.80
C LEU A 292 -3.87 12.43 9.10
N ASP A 293 -2.76 12.58 9.82
CA ASP A 293 -2.64 13.47 10.97
C ASP A 293 -2.45 14.95 10.54
N SER A 294 -2.44 15.85 11.51
CA SER A 294 -2.29 17.29 11.27
C SER A 294 -0.96 17.67 10.62
N GLU A 295 0.12 16.96 10.96
CA GLU A 295 1.47 17.20 10.42
C GLU A 295 1.53 16.81 8.94
N GLN A 296 1.04 15.63 8.58
CA GLN A 296 0.98 15.18 7.19
C GLN A 296 0.07 16.08 6.34
N LYS A 297 -1.09 16.49 6.88
CA LYS A 297 -1.98 17.44 6.20
C LYS A 297 -1.27 18.77 5.95
N LEU A 298 -0.52 19.28 6.93
CA LEU A 298 0.27 20.50 6.77
C LEU A 298 1.37 20.32 5.71
N TYR A 299 2.11 19.21 5.74
CA TYR A 299 3.15 18.89 4.77
C TYR A 299 2.62 18.94 3.32
N TYR A 300 1.53 18.21 3.04
CA TYR A 300 0.94 18.17 1.71
C TYR A 300 0.30 19.51 1.29
N LYS A 301 -0.24 20.28 2.26
CA LYS A 301 -0.74 21.64 2.01
C LYS A 301 0.39 22.58 1.58
N LEU A 302 1.52 22.56 2.27
CA LEU A 302 2.70 23.37 1.92
C LEU A 302 3.29 22.93 0.57
N ARG A 303 3.33 21.62 0.32
CA ARG A 303 3.79 21.07 -0.96
C ARG A 303 2.91 21.51 -2.13
N THR A 304 1.58 21.53 -1.95
CA THR A 304 0.63 22.05 -2.93
C THR A 304 0.92 23.51 -3.26
N LYS A 305 1.12 24.35 -2.25
CA LYS A 305 1.46 25.77 -2.43
C LYS A 305 2.76 25.97 -3.20
N LYS A 306 3.78 25.16 -2.91
CA LYS A 306 5.10 25.23 -3.59
C LYS A 306 5.01 24.91 -5.09
N LEU A 307 4.03 24.11 -5.52
CA LEU A 307 3.84 23.73 -6.92
C LEU A 307 2.87 24.63 -7.68
N SER A 308 2.14 25.49 -6.98
CA SER A 308 1.24 26.49 -7.58
C SER A 308 1.87 27.89 -7.68
N ALA A 309 3.02 28.09 -7.02
CA ALA A 309 3.82 29.31 -7.07
C ALA A 309 4.80 29.22 -8.25
#